data_AF-A0A7J9HQT6-F1
#
_entry.id   AF-A0A7J9HQT6-F1
#
_cell.length_a   1.000
_cell.length_b   1.000
_cell.length_c   1.000
_cell.angle_alpha   90.00
_cell.angle_beta   90.00
_cell.angle_gamma   90.00
#
_symmetry.space_group_name_H-M   'P 1'
#
loop_
_entity.id
_entity.type
_entity.pdbx_description
1 polymer ?
#
loop_
_entity_poly.entity_id
_entity_poly.type
_entity_poly.pdbx_seq_one_letter_code
_entity_poly.pdbx_strand_id
1 'polypeptide(L)'
;QITAEHSSSIDDSKNNKSLSKIHDESYNRPDFSTDYKNAKFFIIKSYSEDNVHKSIKYGVWASTPNGNKKLDAAYREAKENQDPCPVFLFFSVNASAQFCGVAEMVGPVDFDKSVDYWQQDKWSGQFPVKWHFIKDVPNSQFRHIILENNDNKPVTNSRDTQEVRLEQGIEMLNIFKSFETDTSILDDFDFYEDRQKAMQERKARQQASLMSVGVVGETEHRNTVSLSNDFMKQMSKSFAQVVCLDDGNKDGTAIERTSSASDGSKVARVKLEDAMTAAVSSGQAS
;
A
#
# COMPACT_ATOMS: atom_id res chain seq x y z
N GLN A 1 -25.29 -48.55 -39.99
CA GLN A 1 -25.80 -47.16 -39.86
C GLN A 1 -26.20 -47.02 -38.39
N ILE A 2 -25.26 -46.76 -37.48
CA ILE A 2 -24.79 -45.44 -37.01
C ILE A 2 -25.92 -44.41 -36.99
N THR A 3 -26.41 -44.09 -35.78
CA THR A 3 -26.20 -42.79 -35.12
C THR A 3 -26.56 -42.88 -33.63
N ALA A 4 -25.62 -42.40 -32.82
CA ALA A 4 -25.77 -42.13 -31.40
C ALA A 4 -26.15 -40.65 -31.23
N GLU A 5 -26.98 -40.33 -30.23
CA GLU A 5 -27.06 -38.98 -29.68
C GLU A 5 -26.85 -39.05 -28.16
N HIS A 6 -25.66 -38.60 -27.77
CA HIS A 6 -25.29 -38.14 -26.45
C HIS A 6 -25.83 -36.72 -26.26
N SER A 7 -26.47 -36.44 -25.13
CA SER A 7 -26.50 -35.09 -24.56
C SER A 7 -25.96 -35.13 -23.14
N SER A 8 -24.74 -34.63 -23.00
CA SER A 8 -23.89 -34.59 -21.83
C SER A 8 -24.39 -33.62 -20.76
N SER A 9 -24.63 -34.11 -19.55
CA SER A 9 -24.68 -33.31 -18.32
C SER A 9 -23.26 -32.86 -17.96
N ILE A 10 -22.93 -31.60 -18.21
CA ILE A 10 -21.62 -31.03 -17.87
C ILE A 10 -21.73 -30.26 -16.55
N ASP A 11 -21.28 -30.93 -15.49
CA ASP A 11 -20.41 -30.44 -14.41
C ASP A 11 -20.69 -29.05 -13.76
N ASP A 12 -21.79 -28.95 -13.01
CA ASP A 12 -22.01 -27.88 -12.00
C ASP A 12 -21.21 -28.12 -10.68
N SER A 13 -20.37 -29.15 -10.63
CA SER A 13 -19.75 -29.62 -9.36
C SER A 13 -18.45 -28.89 -9.01
N LYS A 14 -17.85 -28.13 -9.94
CA LYS A 14 -16.61 -27.39 -9.68
C LYS A 14 -16.83 -26.01 -9.02
N ASN A 15 -17.97 -25.35 -9.27
CA ASN A 15 -18.25 -24.03 -8.68
C ASN A 15 -18.54 -24.10 -7.18
N ASN A 16 -19.27 -25.13 -6.74
CA ASN A 16 -19.60 -25.31 -5.32
C ASN A 16 -18.40 -25.63 -4.41
N LYS A 17 -17.25 -26.02 -4.97
CA LYS A 17 -16.05 -26.37 -4.18
C LYS A 17 -15.16 -25.17 -3.86
N SER A 18 -15.34 -24.05 -4.55
CA SER A 18 -14.60 -22.80 -4.31
C SER A 18 -15.26 -21.99 -3.19
N LEU A 19 -16.58 -21.80 -3.27
CA LEU A 19 -17.39 -21.12 -2.25
C LEU A 19 -17.33 -21.80 -0.87
N SER A 20 -17.36 -23.13 -0.82
CA SER A 20 -17.28 -23.89 0.44
C SER A 20 -15.93 -23.83 1.14
N LYS A 21 -14.87 -23.32 0.49
CA LYS A 21 -13.54 -23.18 1.09
C LYS A 21 -13.32 -21.82 1.77
N ILE A 22 -14.18 -20.83 1.51
CA ILE A 22 -13.94 -19.44 1.90
C ILE A 22 -15.00 -18.93 2.90
N HIS A 23 -16.17 -19.56 2.94
CA HIS A 23 -16.98 -19.62 4.17
C HIS A 23 -16.32 -20.56 5.20
N ASP A 24 -15.06 -20.28 5.51
CA ASP A 24 -14.38 -20.90 6.63
C ASP A 24 -14.94 -20.27 7.91
N GLU A 25 -15.59 -21.08 8.76
CA GLU A 25 -16.04 -20.65 10.09
C GLU A 25 -14.87 -20.21 11.01
N SER A 26 -13.63 -20.27 10.51
CA SER A 26 -12.44 -19.75 11.19
C SER A 26 -12.36 -18.21 11.25
N TYR A 27 -13.06 -17.49 10.37
CA TYR A 27 -13.06 -16.03 10.37
C TYR A 27 -14.13 -15.44 11.28
N ASN A 28 -13.91 -14.19 11.73
CA ASN A 28 -14.88 -13.42 12.52
C ASN A 28 -15.30 -14.11 13.83
N ARG A 29 -14.40 -14.93 14.39
CA ARG A 29 -14.70 -15.76 15.56
C ARG A 29 -15.08 -14.92 16.78
N PRO A 30 -16.22 -15.21 17.45
CA PRO A 30 -16.66 -14.46 18.63
C PRO A 30 -15.74 -14.69 19.84
N ASP A 31 -15.01 -15.80 19.87
CA ASP A 31 -14.04 -16.14 20.91
C ASP A 31 -12.62 -15.64 20.62
N PHE A 32 -12.41 -14.84 19.55
CA PHE A 32 -11.13 -14.20 19.27
C PHE A 32 -10.67 -13.35 20.47
N SER A 33 -9.44 -13.58 20.95
CA SER A 33 -8.88 -12.83 22.07
C SER A 33 -8.53 -11.41 21.63
N THR A 34 -8.88 -10.42 22.45
CA THR A 34 -8.48 -9.02 22.27
C THR A 34 -7.71 -8.48 23.47
N ASP A 35 -7.54 -9.31 24.51
CA ASP A 35 -6.76 -8.99 25.71
C ASP A 35 -5.31 -9.42 25.50
N TYR A 36 -4.49 -8.46 25.07
CA TYR A 36 -3.06 -8.65 24.82
C TYR A 36 -2.24 -7.73 25.73
N LYS A 37 -1.33 -8.32 26.50
CA LYS A 37 -0.35 -7.54 27.28
C LYS A 37 0.71 -6.90 26.39
N ASN A 38 1.11 -7.62 25.34
CA ASN A 38 2.08 -7.20 24.33
C ASN A 38 1.53 -7.55 22.96
N ALA A 39 1.50 -6.59 22.04
CA ALA A 39 1.19 -6.78 20.62
C ALA A 39 1.67 -5.56 19.85
N LYS A 40 2.01 -5.73 18.57
CA LYS A 40 2.30 -4.63 17.65
C LYS A 40 1.17 -4.49 16.64
N PHE A 41 0.85 -3.26 16.26
CA PHE A 41 -0.28 -2.97 15.38
C PHE A 41 0.14 -2.04 14.26
N PHE A 42 -0.29 -2.35 13.04
CA PHE A 42 -0.06 -1.52 11.88
C PHE A 42 -1.32 -1.35 11.03
N ILE A 43 -1.48 -0.15 10.48
CA ILE A 43 -2.46 0.10 9.43
C ILE A 43 -1.89 -0.34 8.09
N ILE A 44 -2.65 -1.09 7.30
CA ILE A 44 -2.32 -1.47 5.93
C ILE A 44 -3.29 -0.79 4.98
N LYS A 45 -2.74 -0.04 4.03
CA LYS A 45 -3.52 0.69 3.01
C LYS A 45 -3.35 0.04 1.66
N SER A 46 -4.38 -0.68 1.22
CA SER A 46 -4.39 -1.28 -0.11
C SER A 46 -4.86 -0.26 -1.16
N TYR A 47 -4.25 -0.32 -2.34
CA TYR A 47 -4.73 0.44 -3.51
C TYR A 47 -5.99 -0.14 -4.15
N SER A 48 -6.26 -1.43 -3.95
CA SER A 48 -7.40 -2.11 -4.56
C SER A 48 -7.92 -3.27 -3.70
N GLU A 49 -9.20 -3.56 -3.84
CA GLU A 49 -9.83 -4.75 -3.25
C GLU A 49 -9.29 -6.04 -3.86
N ASP A 50 -8.91 -6.05 -5.14
CA ASP A 50 -8.27 -7.21 -5.78
C ASP A 50 -7.02 -7.71 -5.01
N ASN A 51 -6.26 -6.80 -4.40
CA ASN A 51 -5.10 -7.18 -3.59
C ASN A 51 -5.53 -7.80 -2.25
N VAL A 52 -6.57 -7.26 -1.61
CA VAL A 52 -7.14 -7.81 -0.36
C VAL A 52 -7.68 -9.21 -0.60
N HIS A 53 -8.46 -9.39 -1.67
CA HIS A 53 -8.94 -10.69 -2.14
C HIS A 53 -7.79 -11.70 -2.29
N LYS A 54 -6.71 -11.33 -3.01
CA LYS A 54 -5.53 -12.20 -3.18
C LYS A 54 -4.85 -12.51 -1.86
N SER A 55 -4.80 -11.56 -0.94
CA SER A 55 -4.23 -11.76 0.39
C SER A 55 -5.00 -12.79 1.20
N ILE A 56 -6.33 -12.73 1.17
CA ILE A 56 -7.21 -13.70 1.81
C ILE A 56 -7.02 -15.07 1.16
N LYS A 57 -7.06 -15.13 -0.18
CA LYS A 57 -6.92 -16.36 -0.96
C LYS A 57 -5.60 -17.09 -0.72
N TYR A 58 -4.50 -16.35 -0.72
CA TYR A 58 -3.15 -16.94 -0.71
C TYR A 58 -2.45 -16.85 0.65
N GLY A 59 -3.04 -16.17 1.64
CA GLY A 59 -2.47 -16.05 2.99
C GLY A 59 -1.17 -15.26 3.03
N VAL A 60 -1.03 -14.24 2.17
CA VAL A 60 0.21 -13.46 2.02
C VAL A 60 -0.08 -11.99 1.77
N TRP A 61 0.87 -11.13 2.14
CA TRP A 61 0.83 -9.71 1.83
C TRP A 61 2.18 -9.20 1.35
N ALA A 62 2.14 -8.11 0.61
CA ALA A 62 3.29 -7.31 0.24
C ALA A 62 2.91 -5.83 0.38
N SER A 63 3.74 -5.05 1.07
CA SER A 63 3.65 -3.59 1.12
C SER A 63 4.69 -2.98 0.17
N THR A 64 4.86 -1.66 0.24
CA THR A 64 5.97 -0.96 -0.42
C THR A 64 7.33 -1.46 0.12
N PRO A 65 8.46 -1.27 -0.58
CA PRO A 65 9.77 -1.70 -0.09
C PRO A 65 10.12 -1.16 1.32
N ASN A 66 9.74 0.09 1.61
CA ASN A 66 9.93 0.68 2.94
C ASN A 66 8.96 0.10 3.98
N GLY A 67 7.71 -0.12 3.59
CA GLY A 67 6.71 -0.77 4.45
C GLY A 67 7.11 -2.19 4.81
N ASN A 68 7.58 -2.97 3.83
CA ASN A 68 8.12 -4.32 4.03
C ASN A 68 9.29 -4.32 5.03
N LYS A 69 10.27 -3.41 4.89
CA LYS A 69 11.37 -3.27 5.86
C LYS A 69 10.87 -2.96 7.27
N LYS A 70 9.87 -2.07 7.39
CA LYS A 70 9.30 -1.68 8.69
C LYS A 70 8.57 -2.84 9.35
N LEU A 71 7.72 -3.53 8.61
CA LEU A 71 6.95 -4.68 9.11
C LEU A 71 7.86 -5.86 9.47
N ASP A 72 8.88 -6.12 8.65
CA ASP A 72 9.90 -7.15 8.91
C ASP A 72 10.68 -6.88 10.20
N ALA A 73 11.13 -5.64 10.40
CA ALA A 73 11.81 -5.23 11.63
C ALA A 73 10.90 -5.41 12.85
N ALA A 74 9.65 -4.95 12.77
CA ALA A 74 8.68 -5.10 13.84
C ALA A 74 8.37 -6.57 14.17
N TYR A 75 8.26 -7.43 13.15
CA TYR A 75 8.05 -8.86 13.34
C TYR A 75 9.25 -9.54 14.00
N ARG A 76 10.47 -9.26 13.56
CA ARG A 76 11.67 -9.83 14.19
C ARG A 76 11.82 -9.40 15.64
N GLU A 77 11.65 -8.11 15.93
CA GLU A 77 11.66 -7.58 17.30
C GLU A 77 10.59 -8.25 18.17
N ALA A 78 9.38 -8.46 17.61
CA ALA A 78 8.30 -9.16 18.31
C ALA A 78 8.64 -10.62 18.63
N LYS A 79 9.45 -11.30 17.80
CA LYS A 79 9.93 -12.67 18.02
C LYS A 79 11.13 -12.78 18.97
N GLU A 80 11.85 -11.69 19.22
CA GLU A 80 12.95 -11.65 20.20
C GLU A 80 12.43 -11.52 21.64
N ASN A 81 11.19 -11.07 21.83
CA ASN A 81 10.57 -10.98 23.14
C ASN A 81 10.35 -12.36 23.77
N GLN A 82 10.55 -12.45 25.09
CA GLN A 82 10.34 -13.68 25.86
C GLN A 82 8.85 -14.08 25.90
N ASP A 83 7.97 -13.07 25.93
CA ASP A 83 6.52 -13.24 25.90
C ASP A 83 5.96 -13.18 24.46
N PRO A 84 4.89 -13.92 24.15
CA PRO A 84 4.22 -13.83 22.86
C PRO A 84 3.79 -12.39 22.53
N CYS A 85 4.28 -11.86 21.41
CA CYS A 85 3.94 -10.54 20.90
C CYS A 85 3.44 -10.70 19.45
N PRO A 86 2.13 -10.85 19.22
CA PRO A 86 1.57 -10.92 17.88
C PRO A 86 1.70 -9.56 17.16
N VAL A 87 1.77 -9.61 15.83
CA VAL A 87 1.80 -8.42 14.97
C VAL A 87 0.52 -8.40 14.14
N PHE A 88 -0.38 -7.48 14.47
CA PHE A 88 -1.67 -7.33 13.80
C PHE A 88 -1.66 -6.21 12.76
N LEU A 89 -2.40 -6.44 11.69
CA LEU A 89 -2.49 -5.61 10.51
C LEU A 89 -3.95 -5.26 10.26
N PHE A 90 -4.30 -3.97 10.32
CA PHE A 90 -5.65 -3.47 10.04
C PHE A 90 -5.75 -3.01 8.60
N PHE A 91 -6.53 -3.73 7.78
CA PHE A 91 -6.64 -3.47 6.36
C PHE A 91 -7.73 -2.45 6.03
N SER A 92 -7.39 -1.47 5.20
CA SER A 92 -8.33 -0.52 4.62
C SER A 92 -7.95 -0.24 3.18
N VAL A 93 -8.92 -0.32 2.27
CA VAL A 93 -8.72 0.07 0.87
C VAL A 93 -8.80 1.58 0.75
N ASN A 94 -7.89 2.20 0.00
CA ASN A 94 -7.89 3.63 -0.20
C ASN A 94 -9.23 4.11 -0.79
N ALA A 95 -9.76 5.20 -0.24
CA ALA A 95 -11.05 5.79 -0.59
C ALA A 95 -12.31 4.92 -0.30
N SER A 96 -12.19 3.75 0.35
CA SER A 96 -13.34 2.93 0.76
C SER A 96 -14.14 3.51 1.94
N ALA A 97 -13.56 4.44 2.69
CA ALA A 97 -14.13 4.99 3.93
C ALA A 97 -14.43 3.94 5.03
N GLN A 98 -13.80 2.77 4.97
CA GLN A 98 -13.92 1.69 5.96
C GLN A 98 -12.62 0.93 6.16
N PHE A 99 -12.56 0.14 7.23
CA PHE A 99 -11.62 -0.97 7.34
C PHE A 99 -12.34 -2.27 6.94
N CYS A 100 -11.65 -3.15 6.20
CA CYS A 100 -12.24 -4.37 5.64
C CYS A 100 -11.79 -5.66 6.34
N GLY A 101 -10.86 -5.57 7.31
CA GLY A 101 -10.49 -6.72 8.12
C GLY A 101 -9.19 -6.57 8.90
N VAL A 102 -8.83 -7.66 9.57
CA VAL A 102 -7.64 -7.80 10.41
C VAL A 102 -6.93 -9.10 10.09
N ALA A 103 -5.62 -9.02 9.89
CA ALA A 103 -4.76 -10.19 9.78
C ALA A 103 -3.59 -10.12 10.75
N GLU A 104 -3.01 -11.26 11.07
CA GLU A 104 -1.77 -11.39 11.82
C GLU A 104 -0.61 -11.68 10.85
N MET A 105 0.51 -10.98 10.99
CA MET A 105 1.75 -11.35 10.32
C MET A 105 2.35 -12.57 11.01
N VAL A 106 2.46 -13.68 10.29
CA VAL A 106 2.86 -14.99 10.85
C VAL A 106 4.23 -15.46 10.37
N GLY A 107 4.99 -14.60 9.71
CA GLY A 107 6.33 -14.89 9.20
C GLY A 107 7.08 -13.63 8.79
N PRO A 108 8.42 -13.72 8.65
CA PRO A 108 9.25 -12.60 8.21
C PRO A 108 9.00 -12.27 6.74
N VAL A 109 9.51 -11.13 6.30
CA VAL A 109 9.49 -10.78 4.87
C VAL A 109 10.58 -11.54 4.12
N ASP A 110 10.17 -12.23 3.07
CA ASP A 110 11.06 -12.71 2.02
C ASP A 110 11.19 -11.59 0.99
N PHE A 111 12.33 -10.90 0.95
CA PHE A 111 12.55 -9.76 0.06
C PHE A 111 12.85 -10.16 -1.39
N ASP A 112 13.28 -11.40 -1.62
CA ASP A 112 13.70 -11.90 -2.93
C ASP A 112 12.52 -12.45 -3.73
N LYS A 113 11.43 -12.81 -3.05
CA LYS A 113 10.24 -13.36 -3.68
C LYS A 113 9.27 -12.27 -4.11
N SER A 114 9.32 -11.87 -5.38
CA SER A 114 8.21 -11.18 -6.04
C SER A 114 7.14 -12.18 -6.45
N VAL A 115 5.87 -11.80 -6.32
CA VAL A 115 4.75 -12.64 -6.77
C VAL A 115 3.97 -11.94 -7.86
N ASP A 116 3.78 -12.65 -8.97
CA ASP A 116 3.26 -12.10 -10.23
C ASP A 116 1.75 -11.80 -10.21
N TYR A 117 1.07 -12.07 -9.09
CA TYR A 117 -0.37 -11.82 -8.96
C TYR A 117 -0.71 -10.42 -8.46
N TRP A 118 0.22 -9.63 -7.92
CA TRP A 118 -0.09 -8.24 -7.57
C TRP A 118 -0.39 -7.42 -8.83
N GLN A 119 -1.33 -6.47 -8.77
CA GLN A 119 -1.66 -5.64 -9.94
C GLN A 119 -0.51 -4.71 -10.36
N GLN A 120 0.49 -4.50 -9.50
CA GLN A 120 1.66 -3.69 -9.81
C GLN A 120 2.90 -4.56 -9.86
N ASP A 121 3.57 -4.57 -11.02
CA ASP A 121 4.87 -5.23 -11.26
C ASP A 121 6.04 -4.62 -10.45
N LYS A 122 5.77 -3.82 -9.41
CA LYS A 122 6.76 -3.08 -8.61
C LYS A 122 6.83 -3.52 -7.15
N TRP A 123 6.00 -4.47 -6.71
CA TRP A 123 6.01 -4.93 -5.32
C TRP A 123 6.86 -6.18 -5.20
N SER A 124 8.11 -5.97 -4.78
CA SER A 124 9.04 -7.05 -4.44
C SER A 124 8.95 -7.37 -2.96
N GLY A 125 8.97 -8.66 -2.68
CA GLY A 125 8.95 -9.23 -1.35
C GLY A 125 7.54 -9.45 -0.82
N GLN A 126 7.39 -10.50 -0.02
CA GLN A 126 6.12 -10.87 0.59
C GLN A 126 6.33 -11.51 1.97
N PHE A 127 5.27 -11.56 2.75
CA PHE A 127 5.25 -12.25 4.03
C PHE A 127 3.91 -12.95 4.24
N PRO A 128 3.88 -14.07 4.97
CA PRO A 128 2.64 -14.78 5.23
C PRO A 128 1.79 -14.04 6.27
N VAL A 129 0.48 -14.05 6.05
CA VAL A 129 -0.53 -13.49 6.95
C VAL A 129 -1.63 -14.49 7.23
N LYS A 130 -2.21 -14.42 8.43
CA LYS A 130 -3.41 -15.17 8.82
C LYS A 130 -4.55 -14.19 9.09
N TRP A 131 -5.59 -14.25 8.28
CA TRP A 131 -6.79 -13.43 8.46
C TRP A 131 -7.61 -13.92 9.65
N HIS A 132 -8.04 -12.99 10.51
CA HIS A 132 -8.88 -13.25 11.68
C HIS A 132 -10.26 -12.60 11.55
N PHE A 133 -10.32 -11.37 11.03
CA PHE A 133 -11.56 -10.68 10.72
C PHE A 133 -11.61 -10.34 9.23
N ILE A 134 -12.72 -10.67 8.58
CA ILE A 134 -13.04 -10.30 7.20
C ILE A 134 -14.46 -9.77 7.23
N LYS A 135 -14.59 -8.45 7.44
CA LYS A 135 -15.86 -7.74 7.60
C LYS A 135 -15.64 -6.25 7.39
N ASP A 136 -16.64 -5.56 6.87
CA ASP A 136 -16.56 -4.12 6.62
C ASP A 136 -17.01 -3.31 7.84
N VAL A 137 -16.10 -2.52 8.41
CA VAL A 137 -16.39 -1.64 9.54
C VAL A 137 -16.19 -0.19 9.13
N PRO A 138 -17.26 0.65 9.11
CA PRO A 138 -17.17 2.03 8.67
C PRO A 138 -16.20 2.88 9.49
N ASN A 139 -15.52 3.83 8.84
CA ASN A 139 -14.58 4.73 9.52
C ASN A 139 -15.20 5.50 10.69
N SER A 140 -16.52 5.74 10.69
CA SER A 140 -17.21 6.40 11.80
C SER A 140 -16.98 5.69 13.15
N GLN A 141 -16.79 4.37 13.13
CA GLN A 141 -16.52 3.59 14.34
C GLN A 141 -15.11 3.81 14.88
N PHE A 142 -14.16 4.31 14.08
CA PHE A 142 -12.76 4.45 14.48
C PHE A 142 -12.29 5.90 14.62
N ARG A 143 -13.09 6.89 14.16
CA ARG A 143 -12.69 8.31 14.12
C ARG A 143 -12.31 8.91 15.48
N HIS A 144 -12.80 8.34 16.58
CA HIS A 144 -12.49 8.80 17.93
C HIS A 144 -11.11 8.35 18.43
N ILE A 145 -10.50 7.36 17.77
CA ILE A 145 -9.18 6.84 18.13
C ILE A 145 -8.12 7.77 17.54
N ILE A 146 -7.43 8.49 18.41
CA ILE A 146 -6.42 9.48 18.06
C ILE A 146 -5.01 8.89 18.22
N LEU A 147 -4.16 9.10 17.21
CA LEU A 147 -2.79 8.61 17.20
C LEU A 147 -1.79 9.73 17.51
N GLU A 148 -1.26 9.74 18.73
CA GLU A 148 -0.24 10.73 19.16
C GLU A 148 1.03 10.67 18.31
N ASN A 149 1.41 9.48 17.84
CA ASN A 149 2.56 9.24 16.97
C ASN A 149 2.28 9.56 15.48
N ASN A 150 1.14 10.19 15.18
CA ASN A 150 0.74 10.59 13.83
C ASN A 150 0.04 11.97 13.85
N ASP A 151 0.70 12.96 14.44
CA ASP A 151 0.23 14.36 14.56
C ASP A 151 -1.15 14.51 15.23
N ASN A 152 -1.51 13.60 16.16
CA ASN A 152 -2.83 13.55 16.78
C ASN A 152 -3.99 13.47 15.77
N LYS A 153 -3.75 12.84 14.62
CA LYS A 153 -4.79 12.58 13.63
C LYS A 153 -5.61 11.34 14.03
N PRO A 154 -6.89 11.27 13.63
CA PRO A 154 -7.66 10.04 13.74
C PRO A 154 -6.97 8.86 13.03
N VAL A 155 -7.11 7.66 13.59
CA VAL A 155 -6.51 6.43 12.99
C VAL A 155 -6.98 6.19 11.56
N THR A 156 -8.18 6.66 11.18
CA THR A 156 -8.72 6.58 9.82
C THR A 156 -7.91 7.37 8.79
N ASN A 157 -7.10 8.33 9.24
CA ASN A 157 -6.26 9.19 8.39
C ASN A 157 -4.83 8.65 8.24
N SER A 158 -4.59 7.43 8.71
CA SER A 158 -3.31 6.76 8.64
C SER A 158 -2.88 6.41 7.21
N ARG A 159 -1.57 6.48 6.99
CA ARG A 159 -0.90 5.99 5.78
C ARG A 159 -0.56 4.50 5.92
N ASP A 160 -0.13 3.90 4.82
CA ASP A 160 0.34 2.51 4.82
C ASP A 160 1.48 2.32 5.82
N THR A 161 1.42 1.23 6.58
CA THR A 161 2.34 0.86 7.67
C THR A 161 2.44 1.86 8.83
N GLN A 162 1.43 2.72 9.04
CA GLN A 162 1.33 3.52 10.25
C GLN A 162 1.26 2.59 11.47
N GLU A 163 2.11 2.84 12.47
CA GLU A 163 2.10 2.08 13.71
C GLU A 163 1.01 2.61 14.64
N VAL A 164 0.29 1.71 15.29
CA VAL A 164 -0.73 2.01 16.29
C VAL A 164 -0.22 1.47 17.64
N ARG A 165 -0.29 2.29 18.69
CA ARG A 165 0.13 1.87 20.03
C ARG A 165 -0.84 0.82 20.59
N LEU A 166 -0.38 0.11 21.62
CA LEU A 166 -1.06 -1.06 22.18
C LEU A 166 -2.52 -0.76 22.56
N GLU A 167 -2.76 0.33 23.28
CA GLU A 167 -4.08 0.69 23.80
C GLU A 167 -5.08 0.94 22.66
N GLN A 168 -4.69 1.78 21.68
CA GLN A 168 -5.51 2.06 20.50
C GLN A 168 -5.69 0.81 19.63
N GLY A 169 -4.67 -0.05 19.52
CA GLY A 169 -4.75 -1.29 18.75
C GLY A 169 -5.73 -2.29 19.35
N ILE A 170 -5.73 -2.44 20.68
CA ILE A 170 -6.71 -3.25 21.41
C ILE A 170 -8.13 -2.69 21.22
N GLU A 171 -8.30 -1.37 21.31
CA GLU A 171 -9.59 -0.72 21.05
C GLU A 171 -10.11 -1.02 19.64
N MET A 172 -9.26 -0.92 18.62
CA MET A 172 -9.62 -1.30 17.25
C MET A 172 -10.01 -2.78 17.12
N LEU A 173 -9.29 -3.70 17.78
CA LEU A 173 -9.66 -5.12 17.81
C LEU A 173 -11.04 -5.34 18.47
N ASN A 174 -11.33 -4.64 19.56
CA ASN A 174 -12.62 -4.71 20.25
C ASN A 174 -13.76 -4.20 19.37
N ILE A 175 -13.55 -3.13 18.61
CA ILE A 175 -14.51 -2.64 17.63
C ILE A 175 -14.77 -3.70 16.56
N PHE A 176 -13.72 -4.29 15.97
CA PHE A 176 -13.87 -5.38 15.00
C PHE A 176 -14.63 -6.59 15.56
N LYS A 177 -14.33 -6.97 16.80
CA LYS A 177 -14.98 -8.09 17.48
C LYS A 177 -16.47 -7.84 17.74
N SER A 178 -16.83 -6.64 18.19
CA SER A 178 -18.20 -6.29 18.59
C SER A 178 -19.08 -5.78 17.46
N PHE A 179 -18.51 -5.28 16.36
CA PHE A 179 -19.29 -4.77 15.23
C PHE A 179 -19.93 -5.93 14.46
N GLU A 180 -21.26 -5.91 14.42
CA GLU A 180 -22.09 -6.81 13.64
C GLU A 180 -22.33 -6.22 12.25
N THR A 181 -21.98 -6.97 11.22
CA THR A 181 -22.24 -6.63 9.82
C THR A 181 -22.29 -7.91 9.01
N ASP A 182 -23.12 -7.90 7.98
CA ASP A 182 -23.24 -9.00 7.02
C ASP A 182 -22.47 -8.71 5.73
N THR A 183 -21.85 -7.52 5.60
CA THR A 183 -21.14 -7.12 4.38
C THR A 183 -19.62 -7.34 4.49
N SER A 184 -19.05 -7.96 3.47
CA SER A 184 -17.60 -8.12 3.34
C SER A 184 -17.18 -8.38 1.89
N ILE A 185 -15.88 -8.34 1.62
CA ILE A 185 -15.31 -8.77 0.34
C ILE A 185 -15.65 -10.23 -0.03
N LEU A 186 -16.08 -11.05 0.94
CA LEU A 186 -16.48 -12.43 0.66
C LEU A 186 -17.77 -12.50 -0.17
N ASP A 187 -18.63 -11.49 -0.10
CA ASP A 187 -19.88 -11.41 -0.87
C ASP A 187 -19.61 -11.31 -2.38
N ASP A 188 -18.49 -10.67 -2.75
CA ASP A 188 -18.05 -10.44 -4.12
C ASP A 188 -16.83 -11.31 -4.50
N PHE A 189 -16.55 -12.38 -3.76
CA PHE A 189 -15.30 -13.14 -3.94
C PHE A 189 -15.18 -13.76 -5.35
N ASP A 190 -16.27 -14.33 -5.88
CA ASP A 190 -16.30 -14.92 -7.22
C ASP A 190 -16.06 -13.86 -8.32
N PHE A 191 -16.53 -12.63 -8.11
CA PHE A 191 -16.24 -11.53 -9.03
C PHE A 191 -14.73 -11.25 -9.11
N TYR A 192 -14.03 -11.28 -7.98
CA TYR A 192 -12.58 -11.09 -7.94
C TYR A 192 -11.81 -12.30 -8.50
N GLU A 193 -12.31 -13.52 -8.33
CA GLU A 193 -11.76 -14.72 -8.97
C GLU A 193 -11.82 -14.62 -10.51
N ASP A 194 -12.99 -14.30 -11.06
CA ASP A 194 -13.19 -14.16 -12.50
C ASP A 194 -12.33 -13.03 -13.08
N ARG A 195 -12.28 -11.90 -12.39
CA ARG A 195 -11.44 -10.76 -12.78
C ARG A 195 -9.95 -11.12 -12.76
N GLN A 196 -9.49 -11.88 -11.76
CA GLN A 196 -8.11 -12.37 -11.71
C GLN A 196 -7.80 -13.29 -12.89
N LYS A 197 -8.69 -14.25 -13.18
CA LYS A 197 -8.53 -15.20 -14.29
C LYS A 197 -8.46 -14.48 -15.64
N ALA A 198 -9.38 -13.54 -15.89
CA ALA A 198 -9.40 -12.74 -17.12
C ALA A 198 -8.10 -11.94 -17.31
N MET A 199 -7.56 -11.37 -16.23
CA MET A 199 -6.29 -10.61 -16.28
C MET A 199 -5.09 -11.52 -16.61
N GLN A 200 -5.04 -12.72 -16.03
CA GLN A 200 -4.00 -13.71 -16.31
C GLN A 200 -4.07 -14.22 -17.75
N GLU A 201 -5.27 -14.54 -18.26
CA GLU A 201 -5.46 -14.94 -19.66
C GLU A 201 -5.02 -13.84 -20.63
N ARG A 202 -5.32 -12.58 -20.32
CA ARG A 202 -4.88 -11.44 -21.12
C ARG A 202 -3.34 -11.30 -21.13
N LYS A 203 -2.69 -11.46 -19.96
CA LYS A 203 -1.22 -11.44 -19.84
C LYS A 203 -0.58 -12.60 -20.62
N ALA A 204 -1.14 -13.80 -20.53
CA ALA A 204 -0.67 -14.98 -21.27
C ALA A 204 -0.82 -14.80 -22.79
N ARG A 205 -1.96 -14.26 -23.27
CA ARG A 205 -2.16 -13.96 -24.71
C ARG A 205 -1.18 -12.91 -25.22
N GLN A 206 -0.88 -11.88 -24.42
CA GLN A 206 0.11 -10.87 -24.78
C GLN A 206 1.53 -11.45 -24.87
N GLN A 207 1.93 -12.29 -23.90
CA GLN A 207 3.23 -12.97 -23.94
C GLN A 207 3.33 -13.94 -25.13
N ALA A 208 2.29 -14.73 -25.39
CA ALA A 208 2.25 -15.63 -26.54
C ALA A 208 2.33 -14.87 -27.88
N SER A 209 1.66 -13.71 -27.98
CA SER A 209 1.75 -12.83 -29.16
C SER A 209 3.18 -12.32 -29.37
N LEU A 210 3.87 -11.89 -28.32
CA LEU A 210 5.27 -11.43 -28.41
C LEU A 210 6.22 -12.55 -28.83
N MET A 211 5.99 -13.79 -28.37
CA MET A 211 6.80 -14.94 -28.80
C MET A 211 6.51 -15.38 -30.23
N SER A 212 5.26 -15.24 -30.72
CA SER A 212 4.88 -15.62 -32.08
C SER A 212 5.47 -14.70 -33.16
N VAL A 213 5.69 -13.42 -32.85
CA VAL A 213 6.32 -12.44 -33.76
C VAL A 213 7.83 -12.71 -33.93
N GLY A 214 8.46 -13.48 -33.04
CA GLY A 214 9.88 -13.86 -33.13
C GLY A 214 10.19 -15.04 -34.04
N VAL A 215 9.21 -15.69 -34.69
CA VAL A 215 9.39 -16.96 -35.45
C VAL A 215 9.05 -16.82 -36.94
N VAL A 216 9.10 -15.62 -37.51
CA VAL A 216 9.01 -15.45 -38.98
C VAL A 216 10.25 -14.73 -39.50
N GLY A 217 11.25 -15.52 -39.92
CA GLY A 217 12.34 -15.01 -40.75
C GLY A 217 13.69 -15.70 -40.60
N GLU A 218 13.79 -17.01 -40.83
CA GLU A 218 15.06 -17.58 -41.34
C GLU A 218 15.00 -17.68 -42.86
N THR A 219 15.49 -16.63 -43.54
CA THR A 219 16.27 -16.81 -44.78
C THR A 219 17.17 -15.59 -44.97
N GLU A 220 18.47 -15.85 -44.87
CA GLU A 220 19.67 -15.05 -45.15
C GLU A 220 19.50 -13.60 -45.67
N HIS A 221 20.04 -12.63 -44.92
CA HIS A 221 21.19 -11.80 -45.34
C HIS A 221 21.65 -10.89 -44.19
N ARG A 222 22.97 -10.81 -44.01
CA ARG A 222 23.69 -9.90 -43.10
C ARG A 222 23.15 -8.46 -43.19
N ASN A 223 22.82 -7.86 -42.05
CA ASN A 223 23.28 -6.52 -41.64
C ASN A 223 22.85 -6.20 -40.20
N THR A 224 23.83 -6.00 -39.33
CA THR A 224 23.67 -5.51 -37.97
C THR A 224 23.19 -4.06 -38.00
N VAL A 225 21.95 -3.79 -37.56
CA VAL A 225 21.48 -2.43 -37.28
C VAL A 225 20.93 -2.38 -35.86
N SER A 226 21.67 -1.68 -35.02
CA SER A 226 21.30 -1.24 -33.67
C SER A 226 19.93 -0.53 -33.72
N LEU A 227 18.91 -1.15 -33.13
CA LEU A 227 17.62 -0.49 -32.83
C LEU A 227 17.89 0.61 -31.80
N SER A 228 17.97 1.85 -32.28
CA SER A 228 18.37 3.02 -31.51
C SER A 228 17.38 3.35 -30.38
N ASN A 229 17.94 3.77 -29.25
CA ASN A 229 17.30 4.33 -28.05
C ASN A 229 16.33 5.51 -28.30
N ASP A 230 16.14 5.93 -29.55
CA ASP A 230 15.36 7.10 -29.93
C ASP A 230 13.85 6.86 -29.94
N PHE A 231 13.39 5.63 -30.21
CA PHE A 231 11.96 5.32 -30.20
C PHE A 231 11.37 5.36 -28.78
N MET A 232 12.11 4.86 -27.78
CA MET A 232 11.70 4.91 -26.38
C MET A 232 11.68 6.35 -25.82
N LYS A 233 12.58 7.24 -26.28
CA LYS A 233 12.55 8.66 -25.90
C LYS A 233 11.36 9.42 -26.50
N GLN A 234 10.88 9.01 -27.68
CA GLN A 234 9.78 9.67 -28.37
C GLN A 234 8.43 9.39 -27.69
N MET A 235 8.23 8.16 -27.17
CA MET A 235 7.06 7.79 -26.36
C MET A 235 6.99 8.58 -25.03
N SER A 236 8.13 8.78 -24.34
CA SER A 236 8.17 9.56 -23.10
C SER A 236 7.85 11.05 -23.29
N LYS A 237 8.13 11.63 -24.47
CA LYS A 237 7.80 13.03 -24.78
C LYS A 237 6.33 13.21 -25.15
N SER A 238 5.76 12.25 -25.87
CA SER A 238 4.34 12.30 -26.26
C SER A 238 3.40 12.21 -25.05
N PHE A 239 3.77 11.45 -24.01
CA PHE A 239 2.96 11.34 -22.79
C PHE A 239 3.04 12.61 -21.92
N ALA A 240 4.23 13.22 -21.80
CA ALA A 240 4.40 14.47 -21.05
C ALA A 240 3.61 15.65 -21.65
N GLN A 241 3.35 15.64 -22.95
CA GLN A 241 2.61 16.70 -23.64
C GLN A 241 1.08 16.56 -23.52
N VAL A 242 0.57 15.38 -23.15
CA VAL A 242 -0.87 15.15 -22.92
C VAL A 242 -1.28 15.47 -21.48
N VAL A 243 -0.34 15.52 -20.53
CA VAL A 243 -0.60 15.79 -19.10
C VAL A 243 -0.55 17.29 -18.77
N CYS A 244 -0.01 18.13 -19.66
CA CYS A 244 0.10 19.57 -19.46
C CYS A 244 -0.83 20.34 -20.39
N LEU A 245 -2.11 20.40 -20.03
CA LEU A 245 -3.06 21.42 -20.48
C LEU A 245 -3.90 21.82 -19.26
N ASP A 246 -3.52 22.89 -18.58
CA ASP A 246 -4.22 24.19 -18.65
C ASP A 246 -3.65 25.13 -17.58
N ASP A 247 -3.20 26.30 -17.98
CA ASP A 247 -3.38 27.54 -17.22
C ASP A 247 -2.97 28.73 -18.10
N GLY A 248 -3.98 29.37 -18.68
CA GLY A 248 -4.15 30.82 -18.54
C GLY A 248 -3.17 31.71 -19.30
N ASN A 249 -3.46 31.90 -20.58
CA ASN A 249 -3.01 32.99 -21.42
C ASN A 249 -3.27 34.39 -20.80
N LYS A 250 -2.28 35.30 -20.83
CA LYS A 250 -2.49 36.74 -21.14
C LYS A 250 -1.17 37.43 -21.50
N ASP A 251 -1.05 37.70 -22.81
CA ASP A 251 -0.09 38.59 -23.46
C ASP A 251 -0.15 40.05 -22.94
N GLY A 252 0.99 40.75 -23.07
CA GLY A 252 0.94 42.07 -23.69
C GLY A 252 1.90 43.17 -23.19
N THR A 253 2.96 43.38 -23.99
CA THR A 253 3.55 44.69 -24.40
C THR A 253 4.79 45.21 -23.66
N ALA A 254 5.67 45.81 -24.46
CA ALA A 254 7.11 45.94 -24.31
C ALA A 254 7.60 47.41 -24.14
N ILE A 255 8.93 47.57 -24.03
CA ILE A 255 9.77 48.79 -24.25
C ILE A 255 9.88 49.67 -22.97
N GLU A 256 11.01 50.16 -22.42
CA GLU A 256 12.25 50.73 -22.98
C GLU A 256 13.40 50.84 -21.93
N ARG A 257 14.64 50.65 -22.40
CA ARG A 257 15.92 51.37 -22.15
C ARG A 257 16.42 51.85 -20.76
N THR A 258 17.69 51.47 -20.55
CA THR A 258 18.90 52.25 -20.18
C THR A 258 19.11 52.79 -18.76
N SER A 259 20.31 52.45 -18.29
CA SER A 259 21.12 52.96 -17.18
C SER A 259 21.25 54.48 -17.04
N SER A 260 21.33 54.95 -15.79
CA SER A 260 22.27 56.00 -15.36
C SER A 260 22.53 55.94 -13.85
N ALA A 261 23.70 56.44 -13.46
CA ALA A 261 24.43 56.17 -12.23
C ALA A 261 24.35 57.33 -11.19
N SER A 262 25.13 57.15 -10.11
CA SER A 262 25.49 58.08 -9.01
C SER A 262 24.45 58.21 -7.89
N ASP A 263 24.76 58.32 -6.61
CA ASP A 263 25.98 58.68 -5.87
C ASP A 263 25.78 58.14 -4.42
N GLY A 264 26.72 57.48 -3.75
CA GLY A 264 27.72 58.15 -2.91
C GLY A 264 27.34 58.12 -1.42
N SER A 265 28.00 57.29 -0.60
CA SER A 265 28.65 57.69 0.66
C SER A 265 29.20 56.48 1.45
N LYS A 266 30.38 56.70 2.04
CA LYS A 266 31.25 55.76 2.76
C LYS A 266 30.94 55.73 4.27
N VAL A 267 31.67 54.84 4.97
CA VAL A 267 32.17 54.84 6.37
C VAL A 267 31.73 53.56 7.12
N ALA A 268 32.55 52.50 7.18
CA ALA A 268 33.67 52.16 8.12
C ALA A 268 33.21 51.41 9.40
N ARG A 269 33.63 50.14 9.59
CA ARG A 269 34.55 49.56 10.62
C ARG A 269 34.17 49.84 12.10
N VAL A 270 34.33 49.00 13.13
CA VAL A 270 34.86 47.65 13.43
C VAL A 270 34.54 47.37 14.94
N LYS A 271 34.53 46.07 15.35
CA LYS A 271 34.67 45.45 16.70
C LYS A 271 34.82 46.34 17.95
N LEU A 272 34.27 45.90 19.10
CA LEU A 272 35.02 45.21 20.19
C LEU A 272 34.09 44.70 21.31
N GLU A 273 34.50 43.58 21.88
CA GLU A 273 34.10 42.91 23.12
C GLU A 273 34.62 43.62 24.40
N ASP A 274 33.91 43.56 25.54
CA ASP A 274 34.48 43.27 26.89
C ASP A 274 33.46 43.31 28.06
N ALA A 275 33.91 42.75 29.19
CA ALA A 275 33.16 42.12 30.28
C ALA A 275 32.91 42.95 31.56
N MET A 276 32.00 42.41 32.40
CA MET A 276 31.90 42.38 33.88
C MET A 276 32.05 43.64 34.77
N THR A 277 31.07 43.87 35.65
CA THR A 277 31.15 44.06 37.15
C THR A 277 29.73 44.42 37.67
N ALA A 278 29.07 43.63 38.54
CA ALA A 278 29.22 43.38 39.98
C ALA A 278 28.26 44.21 40.89
N ALA A 279 27.36 43.48 41.58
CA ALA A 279 26.83 43.61 42.97
C ALA A 279 26.06 44.92 43.38
N VAL A 280 25.12 44.99 44.36
CA VAL A 280 24.96 44.38 45.71
C VAL A 280 23.51 44.54 46.21
N SER A 281 23.01 43.60 47.04
CA SER A 281 22.29 43.76 48.35
C SER A 281 21.27 42.63 48.56
N SER A 282 21.47 41.57 49.36
CA SER A 282 21.71 41.39 50.82
C SER A 282 20.48 41.63 51.72
N GLY A 283 20.00 40.58 52.38
CA GLY A 283 19.04 40.66 53.49
C GLY A 283 18.61 39.30 54.08
N GLN A 284 19.39 38.83 55.06
CA GLN A 284 19.11 37.82 56.12
C GLN A 284 17.77 38.06 56.86
N ALA A 285 17.16 37.22 57.71
CA ALA A 285 17.39 35.88 58.25
C ALA A 285 16.10 35.47 59.01
N SER A 286 15.82 34.17 59.13
CA SER A 286 15.39 33.41 60.33
C SER A 286 14.95 32.02 59.92
#